data_AF-A0A9E3W520-F1
#
_entry.id   AF-A0A9E3W520-F1
#
_cell.length_a   1.000
_cell.length_b   1.000
_cell.length_c   1.000
_cell.angle_alpha   90.00
_cell.angle_beta   90.00
_cell.angle_gamma   90.00
#
_symmetry.space_group_name_H-M   'P 1'
#
loop_
_entity.id
_entity.type
_entity.pdbx_description
1 polymer ?
#
loop_
_entity_poly.entity_id
_entity_poly.type
_entity_poly.pdbx_seq_one_letter_code
_entity_poly.pdbx_strand_id
1 'polypeptide(L)'
;MIRLPAPHLPRLAAAFMTALSLGAHAQGDFLAPPASLVLDGIPPIPAEIAAKTAPYSEFKPGTLLDWHPARREVLVRLRHGNADQLHRVAEPGAAPEPLTDAPDPVMAARFEPRR
;
A
#
# COMPACT_ATOMS: atom_id res chain seq x y z
N MET A 1 -47.14 -55.39 19.53
CA MET A 1 -46.92 -53.93 19.41
C MET A 1 -45.46 -53.63 19.72
N ILE A 2 -44.63 -53.48 18.67
CA ILE A 2 -43.20 -53.13 18.81
C ILE A 2 -43.05 -51.73 18.18
N ARG A 3 -42.73 -50.74 19.01
CA ARG A 3 -42.63 -49.33 18.61
C ARG A 3 -41.20 -49.10 18.10
N LEU A 4 -41.03 -48.92 16.79
CA LEU A 4 -39.76 -48.47 16.21
C LEU A 4 -39.48 -47.01 16.62
N PRO A 5 -38.27 -46.66 17.07
CA PRO A 5 -37.91 -45.27 17.35
C PRO A 5 -37.53 -44.53 16.05
N ALA A 6 -38.19 -43.41 15.78
CA ALA A 6 -37.83 -42.43 14.73
C ALA A 6 -37.11 -41.22 15.35
N PRO A 7 -36.53 -40.29 14.57
CA PRO A 7 -35.23 -40.40 13.91
C PRO A 7 -34.22 -39.37 14.46
N HIS A 8 -32.94 -39.70 14.39
CA HIS A 8 -31.78 -38.88 14.81
C HIS A 8 -31.42 -37.73 13.83
N LEU A 9 -32.29 -37.46 12.86
CA LEU A 9 -32.09 -36.52 11.76
C LEU A 9 -31.72 -35.07 12.15
N PRO A 10 -32.34 -34.41 13.15
CA PRO A 10 -32.05 -33.00 13.41
C PRO A 10 -30.67 -32.78 14.05
N ARG A 11 -30.14 -33.80 14.75
CA ARG A 11 -28.79 -33.75 15.35
C ARG A 11 -27.69 -33.88 14.31
N LEU A 12 -27.92 -34.68 13.27
CA LEU A 12 -27.01 -34.81 12.12
C LEU A 12 -26.99 -33.52 11.27
N ALA A 13 -28.15 -32.90 11.06
CA ALA A 13 -28.26 -31.65 10.31
C ALA A 13 -27.53 -30.47 11.01
N ALA A 14 -27.69 -30.36 12.34
CA ALA A 14 -26.99 -29.34 13.12
C ALA A 14 -25.46 -29.55 13.12
N ALA A 15 -24.99 -30.79 13.28
CA ALA A 15 -23.56 -31.11 13.24
C ALA A 15 -22.93 -30.83 11.85
N PHE A 16 -23.69 -31.00 10.77
CA PHE A 16 -23.25 -30.72 9.41
C PHE A 16 -23.13 -29.21 9.13
N MET A 17 -24.06 -28.40 9.63
CA MET A 17 -23.98 -26.93 9.52
C MET A 17 -22.78 -26.35 10.29
N THR A 18 -22.49 -26.84 11.49
CA THR A 18 -21.33 -26.37 12.26
C THR A 18 -20.01 -26.75 11.57
N ALA A 19 -19.92 -27.93 10.96
CA ALA A 19 -18.75 -28.35 10.20
C ALA A 19 -18.53 -27.51 8.93
N LEU A 20 -19.61 -27.03 8.29
CA LEU A 20 -19.53 -26.17 7.11
C LEU A 20 -18.96 -24.78 7.44
N SER A 21 -19.24 -24.24 8.64
CA SER A 21 -18.71 -22.95 9.08
C SER A 21 -17.21 -22.96 9.37
N LEU A 22 -16.64 -24.11 9.80
CA LEU A 22 -15.20 -24.23 10.03
C LEU A 22 -14.39 -24.32 8.73
N GLY A 23 -14.95 -24.90 7.65
CA GLY A 23 -14.25 -25.07 6.37
C GLY A 23 -14.10 -23.79 5.53
N ALA A 24 -14.91 -22.76 5.78
CA ALA A 24 -14.93 -21.54 4.98
C ALA A 24 -13.74 -20.58 5.21
N HIS A 25 -12.96 -20.79 6.28
CA HIS A 25 -11.85 -19.90 6.65
C HIS A 25 -10.54 -20.14 5.85
N ALA A 26 -10.53 -21.11 4.93
CA ALA A 26 -9.34 -21.48 4.15
C ALA A 26 -9.32 -20.91 2.71
N GLN A 27 -10.33 -20.12 2.31
CA GLN A 27 -10.36 -19.47 1.00
C GLN A 27 -9.64 -18.11 1.07
N GLY A 28 -8.31 -18.14 1.10
CA GLY A 28 -7.49 -16.93 1.01
C GLY A 28 -7.11 -16.63 -0.44
N ASP A 29 -7.19 -15.36 -0.85
CA ASP A 29 -6.56 -14.91 -2.08
C ASP A 29 -5.03 -14.88 -1.88
N PHE A 30 -4.29 -15.47 -2.81
CA PHE A 30 -2.83 -15.53 -2.79
C PHE A 30 -2.24 -14.76 -3.96
N LEU A 31 -1.06 -14.17 -3.75
CA LEU A 31 -0.34 -13.46 -4.80
C LEU A 31 0.19 -14.46 -5.84
N ALA A 32 -0.09 -14.17 -7.11
CA ALA A 32 0.53 -14.86 -8.22
C ALA A 32 1.93 -14.27 -8.49
N PRO A 33 3.00 -15.07 -8.39
CA PRO A 33 4.34 -14.62 -8.77
C PRO A 33 4.42 -14.29 -10.27
N PRO A 34 5.27 -13.34 -10.68
CA PRO A 34 5.58 -13.12 -12.09
C PRO A 34 6.02 -14.41 -12.78
N ALA A 35 5.55 -14.63 -14.02
CA ALA A 35 5.84 -15.86 -14.78
C ALA A 35 7.33 -16.07 -15.10
N SER A 36 8.17 -15.04 -14.94
CA SER A 36 9.63 -15.12 -15.08
C SER A 36 10.33 -15.72 -13.87
N LEU A 37 9.62 -15.98 -12.76
CA LEU A 37 10.19 -16.53 -11.53
C LEU A 37 9.94 -18.04 -11.41
N VAL A 38 11.00 -18.79 -11.12
CA VAL A 38 10.90 -20.18 -10.67
C VAL A 38 10.94 -20.17 -9.14
N LEU A 39 9.87 -20.64 -8.51
CA LEU A 39 9.81 -20.75 -7.06
C LEU A 39 10.15 -22.17 -6.62
N ASP A 40 11.08 -22.31 -5.67
CA ASP A 40 11.40 -23.57 -5.00
C ASP A 40 11.25 -23.40 -3.48
N GLY A 41 10.37 -24.21 -2.88
CA GLY A 41 10.12 -24.19 -1.43
C GLY A 41 9.49 -22.90 -0.85
N ILE A 42 9.08 -21.93 -1.67
CA ILE A 42 8.45 -20.67 -1.20
C ILE A 42 6.96 -20.94 -0.89
N PRO A 43 6.49 -20.69 0.35
CA PRO A 43 5.07 -20.81 0.68
C PRO A 43 4.25 -19.72 -0.01
N PRO A 44 2.97 -19.99 -0.33
CA PRO A 44 2.10 -19.01 -0.97
C PRO A 44 1.90 -17.79 -0.07
N ILE A 45 2.02 -16.59 -0.63
CA ILE A 45 1.90 -15.32 0.08
C ILE A 45 0.44 -14.83 0.00
N PRO A 46 -0.27 -14.67 1.13
CA PRO A 46 -1.62 -14.11 1.12
C PRO A 46 -1.64 -12.68 0.58
N ALA A 47 -2.60 -12.36 -0.29
CA ALA A 47 -2.76 -11.05 -0.90
C ALA A 47 -3.02 -9.94 0.14
N GLU A 48 -3.63 -10.29 1.27
CA GLU A 48 -3.86 -9.38 2.39
C GLU A 48 -2.56 -8.78 2.96
N ILE A 49 -1.47 -9.55 2.99
CA ILE A 49 -0.18 -9.06 3.49
C ILE A 49 0.35 -7.97 2.56
N ALA A 50 0.35 -8.21 1.24
CA ALA A 50 0.78 -7.20 0.27
C ALA A 50 -0.11 -5.94 0.31
N ALA A 51 -1.42 -6.10 0.46
CA ALA A 51 -2.33 -4.96 0.61
C ALA A 51 -2.00 -4.12 1.86
N LYS A 52 -1.69 -4.78 2.98
CA LYS A 52 -1.32 -4.11 4.24
C LYS A 52 0.05 -3.44 4.17
N THR A 53 0.99 -3.96 3.39
CA THR A 53 2.34 -3.39 3.28
C THR A 53 2.49 -2.36 2.17
N ALA A 54 1.59 -2.32 1.18
CA ALA A 54 1.66 -1.39 0.05
C ALA A 54 1.87 0.09 0.44
N PRO A 55 1.22 0.65 1.48
CA PRO A 55 1.47 2.04 1.87
C PRO A 55 2.91 2.33 2.31
N TYR A 56 3.63 1.30 2.76
CA TYR A 56 5.00 1.40 3.23
C TYR A 56 6.02 1.06 2.14
N SER A 57 5.68 0.20 1.18
CA SER A 57 6.55 -0.10 0.03
C SER A 57 6.53 1.03 -1.00
N GLU A 58 5.37 1.66 -1.21
CA GLU A 58 5.18 2.69 -2.23
C GLU A 58 5.40 4.12 -1.71
N PHE A 59 6.08 4.28 -0.58
CA PHE A 59 6.38 5.60 -0.02
C PHE A 59 7.35 6.36 -0.93
N LYS A 60 6.93 7.55 -1.37
CA LYS A 60 7.76 8.47 -2.16
C LYS A 60 8.32 9.55 -1.24
N PRO A 61 9.61 9.48 -0.85
CA PRO A 61 10.19 10.47 0.04
C PRO A 61 10.26 11.84 -0.63
N GLY A 62 10.14 12.87 0.20
CA GLY A 62 10.41 14.25 -0.16
C GLY A 62 11.34 14.89 0.86
N THR A 63 12.20 15.78 0.39
CA THR A 63 13.14 16.52 1.25
C THR A 63 12.75 17.99 1.26
N LEU A 64 12.53 18.56 2.44
CA LEU A 64 12.43 20.01 2.60
C LEU A 64 13.81 20.63 2.36
N LEU A 65 13.90 21.60 1.45
CA LEU A 65 15.16 22.27 1.11
C LEU A 65 15.28 23.63 1.80
N ASP A 66 14.26 24.48 1.73
CA ASP A 66 14.32 25.82 2.29
C ASP A 66 12.92 26.44 2.52
N TRP A 67 12.85 27.40 3.43
CA TRP A 67 11.68 28.24 3.68
C TRP A 67 11.87 29.61 3.03
N HIS A 68 10.83 30.14 2.41
CA HIS A 68 10.88 31.49 1.88
C HIS A 68 10.99 32.50 3.05
N PRO A 69 11.89 33.50 2.98
CA PRO A 69 12.13 34.42 4.09
C PRO A 69 10.93 35.31 4.49
N ALA A 70 9.99 35.56 3.58
CA ALA A 70 8.85 36.48 3.80
C ALA A 70 7.49 35.86 3.48
N ARG A 71 7.44 34.85 2.59
CA ARG A 71 6.19 34.23 2.14
C ARG A 71 6.03 32.86 2.82
N ARG A 72 4.79 32.36 2.90
CA ARG A 72 4.48 31.06 3.52
C ARG A 72 4.73 29.89 2.56
N GLU A 73 5.87 29.92 1.88
CA GLU A 73 6.23 29.00 0.80
C GLU A 73 7.47 28.19 1.18
N VAL A 74 7.56 26.97 0.68
CA VAL A 74 8.75 26.14 0.83
C VAL A 74 9.23 25.58 -0.50
N LEU A 75 10.54 25.38 -0.59
CA LEU A 75 11.14 24.55 -1.61
C LEU A 75 11.26 23.12 -1.10
N VAL A 76 10.79 22.17 -1.89
CA VAL A 76 10.91 20.74 -1.62
C VAL A 76 11.53 20.04 -2.81
N ARG A 77 12.30 19.00 -2.53
CA ARG A 77 12.80 18.06 -3.53
C ARG A 77 11.88 16.86 -3.55
N LEU A 78 11.31 16.58 -4.72
CA LEU A 78 10.45 15.43 -4.97
C LEU A 78 10.88 14.77 -6.28
N ARG A 79 10.71 13.45 -6.37
CA ARG A 79 10.95 12.74 -7.61
C ARG A 79 9.89 13.14 -8.64
N HIS A 80 10.35 13.67 -9.78
CA HIS A 80 9.54 13.95 -10.95
C HIS A 80 10.09 13.12 -12.11
N GLY A 81 9.33 12.12 -12.57
CA GLY A 81 9.83 11.13 -13.52
C GLY A 81 11.00 10.30 -12.95
N ASN A 82 12.16 10.39 -13.61
CA ASN A 82 13.34 9.57 -13.28
C ASN A 82 14.38 10.27 -12.39
N ALA A 83 14.20 11.55 -12.08
CA ALA A 83 15.14 12.35 -11.31
C ALA A 83 14.44 13.13 -10.19
N ASP A 84 15.21 13.52 -9.18
CA ASP A 84 14.75 14.41 -8.12
C ASP A 84 14.74 15.85 -8.65
N GLN A 85 13.58 16.50 -8.62
CA GLN A 85 13.39 17.85 -9.15
C GLN A 85 12.92 18.82 -8.07
N LEU A 86 13.15 20.10 -8.32
CA LEU A 86 12.75 21.18 -7.42
C LEU A 86 11.25 21.45 -7.58
N HIS A 87 10.54 21.52 -6.46
CA HIS A 87 9.14 21.91 -6.43
C HIS A 87 8.93 23.04 -5.41
N ARG A 88 7.93 23.88 -5.66
CA ARG A 88 7.45 24.92 -4.74
C ARG A 88 6.12 24.48 -4.14
N VAL A 89 5.98 24.62 -2.82
CA VAL A 89 4.69 24.52 -2.14
C VAL A 89 4.31 25.93 -1.69
N ALA A 90 3.25 26.47 -2.28
CA ALA A 90 2.87 27.87 -2.08
C ALA A 90 2.24 28.16 -0.71
N GLU A 91 1.55 27.18 -0.10
CA GLU A 91 0.96 27.32 1.23
C GLU A 91 0.86 25.93 1.89
N PRO A 92 0.72 25.83 3.23
CA PRO A 92 0.51 24.55 3.90
C PRO A 92 -0.67 23.78 3.32
N GLY A 93 -0.42 22.52 2.92
CA GLY A 93 -1.44 21.65 2.31
C GLY A 93 -1.65 21.87 0.80
N ALA A 94 -1.01 22.86 0.18
CA ALA A 94 -1.04 23.04 -1.27
C ALA A 94 -0.26 21.91 -1.97
N ALA A 95 -0.70 21.58 -3.19
CA ALA A 95 0.03 20.64 -4.03
C ALA A 95 1.39 21.23 -4.46
N PRO A 96 2.48 20.44 -4.48
CA PRO A 96 3.78 20.90 -4.97
C PRO A 96 3.74 21.22 -6.48
N GLU A 97 4.23 22.40 -6.87
CA GLU A 97 4.39 22.83 -8.27
C GLU A 97 5.84 22.60 -8.73
N PRO A 98 6.09 21.86 -9.82
CA PRO A 98 7.45 21.65 -10.33
C PRO A 98 8.05 22.95 -10.87
N LEU A 99 9.30 23.24 -10.50
CA LEU A 99 10.09 24.37 -11.00
C LEU A 99 11.18 23.95 -11.99
N THR A 100 11.58 22.68 -11.97
CA THR A 100 12.60 22.11 -12.85
C THR A 100 12.13 20.79 -13.46
N ASP A 101 12.63 20.45 -14.66
CA ASP A 101 12.29 19.22 -15.40
C ASP A 101 13.50 18.71 -16.21
N ALA A 102 14.70 18.86 -15.66
CA ALA A 102 15.92 18.40 -16.32
C ALA A 102 16.10 16.88 -16.13
N PRO A 103 16.86 16.20 -17.01
CA PRO A 103 17.22 14.79 -16.79
C PRO A 103 18.12 14.62 -15.55
N ASP A 104 18.88 15.66 -15.19
CA ASP A 104 19.77 15.65 -14.04
C ASP A 104 19.03 16.01 -12.74
N PRO A 105 19.37 15.37 -11.61
CA PRO A 105 18.71 15.62 -10.35
C PRO A 105 19.20 16.91 -9.66
N VAL A 106 18.28 17.65 -9.04
CA VAL A 106 18.59 18.85 -8.27
C VAL A 106 19.04 18.47 -6.85
N MET A 107 20.29 18.76 -6.50
CA MET A 107 20.84 18.37 -5.18
C MET A 107 20.49 19.33 -4.06
N ALA A 108 20.42 20.63 -4.33
CA ALA A 108 20.10 21.64 -3.34
C ALA A 108 19.48 22.87 -4.01
N ALA A 109 18.65 23.59 -3.26
CA ALA A 109 18.11 24.89 -3.64
C ALA A 109 17.84 25.72 -2.37
N ARG A 110 17.88 27.03 -2.51
CA ARG A 110 17.53 27.98 -1.46
C ARG A 110 16.89 29.20 -2.07
N PHE A 111 16.04 29.88 -1.30
CA PHE A 111 15.58 31.21 -1.67
C PHE A 111 16.73 32.21 -1.51
N GLU A 112 16.63 33.31 -2.26
CA GLU A 112 17.52 34.43 -2.05
C GLU A 112 17.17 35.11 -0.72
N PRO A 113 18.12 35.32 0.22
CA PRO A 113 17.80 35.86 1.55
C PRO A 113 17.13 37.24 1.56
N ARG A 114 17.22 37.98 0.44
CA ARG A 114 16.71 39.35 0.29
C ARG A 114 15.47 39.44 -0.58
N ARG A 115 14.90 38.32 -1.03
CA ARG A 115 13.76 38.33 -1.95
C ARG A 115 12.73 37.25 -1.67
#